data_AF-A0A651FNW6-F1
#
_entry.id   AF-A0A651FNW6-F1
#
_cell.length_a   1.000
_cell.length_b   1.000
_cell.length_c   1.000
_cell.angle_alpha   90.00
_cell.angle_beta   90.00
_cell.angle_gamma   90.00
#
_symmetry.space_group_name_H-M   'P 1'
#
loop_
_entity.id
_entity.type
_entity.pdbx_description
1 polymer ?
#
loop_
_entity_poly.entity_id
_entity_poly.type
_entity_poly.pdbx_seq_one_letter_code
_entity_poly.pdbx_strand_id
1 'polypeptide(L)' 'MKTLFNRFAKDESGATAIEYGLIAALVAVAIIGALQALGGGLQGTFGAVTGQLGAAAGGD' A
#
# COMPACT_ATOMS: atom_id res chain seq x y z
N MET A 1 12.52 30.69 -28.67
CA MET A 1 11.51 29.60 -28.70
C MET A 1 12.10 28.26 -29.13
N LYS A 2 12.85 28.17 -30.24
CA LYS A 2 13.48 26.91 -30.71
C LYS A 2 14.32 26.19 -29.64
N THR A 3 15.02 26.94 -28.79
CA THR A 3 15.88 26.41 -27.72
C THR A 3 15.13 25.78 -26.55
N LEU A 4 13.91 26.24 -26.24
CA LEU A 4 13.09 25.68 -25.15
C LEU A 4 12.46 24.36 -25.59
N PHE A 5 11.92 24.31 -26.80
CA PHE A 5 11.37 23.09 -27.40
C PHE A 5 12.43 21.99 -27.55
N ASN A 6 13.65 22.35 -27.95
CA ASN A 6 14.76 21.41 -28.09
C ASN A 6 15.30 20.89 -26.74
N ARG A 7 15.14 21.66 -25.65
CA ARG A 7 15.47 21.21 -24.29
C ARG A 7 14.39 20.27 -23.74
N PHE A 8 13.11 20.61 -23.95
CA PHE A 8 12.00 19.77 -23.55
C PHE A 8 11.98 18.42 -24.30
N ALA A 9 12.29 18.43 -25.60
CA ALA A 9 12.39 17.20 -26.40
C ALA A 9 13.59 16.30 -26.02
N LYS A 10 14.57 16.82 -25.28
CA LYS A 10 15.72 16.07 -24.75
C LYS A 10 15.57 15.71 -23.27
N ASP A 11 14.45 16.07 -22.66
CA ASP A 11 14.20 15.84 -21.24
C ASP A 11 13.61 14.43 -21.04
N GLU A 12 14.45 13.51 -20.56
CA GLU A 12 14.06 12.14 -20.26
C GLU A 12 13.51 11.98 -18.83
N SER A 13 13.45 13.06 -18.03
CA SER A 13 12.94 13.00 -16.65
C SER A 13 11.48 12.52 -16.58
N GLY A 14 10.67 12.80 -17.61
CA GLY A 14 9.32 12.25 -17.72
C GLY A 14 9.29 10.75 -18.05
N ALA A 15 10.24 10.27 -18.86
CA ALA A 15 10.36 8.85 -19.17
C ALA A 15 10.84 8.05 -17.95
N THR A 16 11.81 8.57 -17.21
CA THR A 16 12.28 7.93 -15.95
C THR A 16 11.21 7.98 -14.85
N ALA A 17 10.37 9.02 -14.81
CA ALA A 17 9.23 9.08 -13.88
C ALA A 17 8.20 7.97 -14.14
N ILE A 18 8.01 7.53 -15.38
CA ILE A 18 7.09 6.41 -15.70
C ILE A 18 7.70 5.07 -15.28
N GLU A 19 9.01 4.88 -15.43
CA GLU A 19 9.70 3.66 -15.00
C GLU A 19 9.66 3.48 -13.47
N TYR A 20 10.07 4.51 -12.72
CA TYR A 20 9.99 4.49 -11.26
C TYR A 20 8.54 4.52 -10.76
N GLY A 21 7.63 5.16 -11.50
CA GLY A 21 6.20 5.16 -11.22
C GLY A 21 5.58 3.77 -11.28
N LEU A 22 5.96 2.95 -12.27
CA LEU A 22 5.50 1.57 -12.38
C LEU A 22 6.05 0.69 -11.24
N ILE A 23 7.33 0.85 -10.88
CA ILE A 23 7.94 0.13 -9.76
C ILE A 23 7.23 0.51 -8.45
N ALA A 24 7.00 1.81 -8.23
CA ALA A 24 6.28 2.31 -7.06
C ALA A 24 4.85 1.75 -6.99
N ALA A 25 4.14 1.66 -8.12
CA ALA A 25 2.81 1.07 -8.18
C ALA A 25 2.82 -0.42 -7.80
N LEU A 26 3.79 -1.21 -8.28
CA LEU A 26 3.92 -2.62 -7.93
C LEU A 26 4.22 -2.82 -6.44
N VAL A 27 5.13 -2.01 -5.88
CA VAL A 27 5.44 -2.03 -4.44
C VAL A 27 4.21 -1.64 -3.62
N ALA A 28 3.45 -0.63 -4.05
CA ALA A 28 2.23 -0.21 -3.37
C ALA A 28 1.18 -1.34 -3.32
N VAL A 29 0.96 -2.05 -4.43
CA VAL A 29 0.04 -3.20 -4.47
C VAL A 29 0.48 -4.31 -3.51
N ALA A 30 1.78 -4.63 -3.47
CA ALA A 30 2.31 -5.63 -2.55
C ALA A 30 2.11 -5.23 -1.08
N ILE A 31 2.38 -3.96 -0.75
CA ILE A 31 2.16 -3.41 0.60
C ILE A 31 0.68 -3.47 0.98
N ILE A 32 -0.23 -3.10 0.08
CA ILE A 32 -1.68 -3.16 0.32
C ILE A 32 -2.08 -4.60 0.67
N GLY A 33 -1.63 -5.59 -0.11
CA GLY A 33 -1.90 -7.00 0.16
C GLY A 33 -1.38 -7.45 1.53
N ALA A 34 -0.14 -7.08 1.87
CA ALA A 34 0.45 -7.39 3.17
C ALA A 34 -0.33 -6.75 4.34
N LEU A 35 -0.77 -5.50 4.20
CA LEU A 35 -1.55 -4.79 5.21
C LEU A 35 -2.95 -5.40 5.39
N GLN A 36 -3.58 -5.88 4.31
CA GLN A 36 -4.86 -6.60 4.42
C GLN A 36 -4.71 -7.90 5.22
N ALA A 37 -3.68 -8.70 4.93
CA ALA A 37 -3.41 -9.93 5.65
C ALA A 37 -3.10 -9.67 7.13
N LEU A 38 -2.27 -8.66 7.42
CA LEU A 38 -1.97 -8.22 8.78
C LEU A 38 -3.24 -7.76 9.51
N GLY A 39 -4.06 -6.94 8.88
CA GLY A 39 -5.33 -6.45 9.44
C GLY A 39 -6.28 -7.59 9.79
N GLY A 40 -6.43 -8.58 8.91
CA GLY A 40 -7.22 -9.78 9.18
C GLY A 40 -6.70 -10.60 10.35
N GLY A 41 -5.37 -10.78 10.44
CA GLY A 41 -4.75 -11.47 11.57
C GLY A 41 -4.95 -10.76 12.90
N LEU A 42 -4.82 -9.43 12.92
CA LEU A 42 -5.09 -8.61 14.10
C LEU A 42 -6.55 -8.69 14.51
N GLN A 43 -7.49 -8.56 13.57
CA GLN A 43 -8.92 -8.69 13.85
C GLN A 43 -9.26 -10.07 14.42
N GLY A 44 -8.68 -11.14 13.88
CA GLY A 44 -8.85 -12.49 14.40
C GLY A 44 -8.33 -12.63 15.83
N THR A 45 -7.14 -12.08 16.10
CA THR A 45 -6.50 -12.12 17.42
C THR A 45 -7.33 -11.38 18.46
N PHE A 46 -7.72 -10.14 18.17
CA PHE A 46 -8.54 -9.36 19.09
C PHE A 46 -9.95 -9.93 19.23
N GLY A 47 -10.54 -10.45 18.15
CA GLY A 47 -11.83 -11.15 18.21
C GLY A 47 -11.79 -12.37 19.14
N ALA A 48 -10.72 -13.16 19.10
CA ALA A 48 -10.53 -14.29 20.00
C ALA A 48 -10.41 -13.85 21.46
N VAL A 49 -9.62 -12.79 21.73
CA VAL A 49 -9.49 -12.22 23.08
C VAL A 49 -10.83 -11.69 23.59
N THR A 50 -11.57 -10.94 22.77
CA THR A 50 -12.89 -10.43 23.12
C THR A 50 -13.86 -11.57 23.40
N GLY A 51 -13.85 -12.63 22.60
CA GLY A 51 -14.69 -13.81 22.82
C GLY A 51 -14.38 -14.52 24.14
N GLN A 52 -13.10 -14.72 24.46
CA GLN A 52 -12.69 -15.32 25.73
C GLN A 52 -13.08 -14.46 26.93
N LEU A 53 -12.94 -13.14 26.82
CA LEU A 53 -13.33 -12.20 27.88
C LEU A 53 -14.85 -12.20 28.10
N GLY A 54 -15.64 -12.22 27.02
CA GLY A 54 -17.10 -12.31 27.09
C GLY A 54 -17.56 -13.59 27.79
N ALA A 55 -17.00 -14.74 27.39
CA ALA A 55 -17.28 -16.03 28.01
C ALA A 55 -16.89 -16.06 29.50
N ALA A 56 -15.75 -15.47 29.87
CA ALA A 56 -15.32 -15.37 31.26
C ALA A 56 -16.20 -14.43 32.11
N ALA A 57 -16.80 -13.41 31.48
CA ALA A 57 -17.67 -12.45 32.15
C ALA A 57 -19.13 -12.94 32.33
N GLY A 58 -19.48 -14.11 31.79
CA GLY A 58 -20.84 -14.68 31.87
C GLY A 58 -21.88 -13.93 31.04
N GLY A 59 -21.45 -13.15 30.04
CA GLY A 59 -22.31 -12.34 29.17
C GLY A 59 -22.84 -13.10 27.94
N ASP A 60 -23.27 -14.35 28.14
CA ASP A 60 -23.57 -15.45 27.19
C ASP A 60 -22.50 -16.57 27.21
#